data_AF-A0A2S6T982-F1
#
_entry.id   AF-A0A2S6T982-F1
#
_cell.length_a   1.000
_cell.length_b   1.000
_cell.length_c   1.000
_cell.angle_alpha   90.00
_cell.angle_beta   90.00
_cell.angle_gamma   90.00
#
_symmetry.space_group_name_H-M   'P 1'
#
loop_
_entity.id
_entity.type
_entity.pdbx_description
1 polymer ?
#
loop_
_entity_poly.entity_id
_entity_poly.type
_entity_poly.pdbx_seq_one_letter_code
_entity_poly.pdbx_strand_id
1 'polypeptide(L)'
;MVLGVSFDSTADNKAFKDKFDFPYDLLSDGDKGASIQFGASDGSPGNASRVSVLIGPEGEIIRAYEKVIPADHPEQVLADLALV
;
A
#
# COMPACT_ATOMS: atom_id res chain seq x y z
N MET A 1 9.00 5.40 -6.13
CA MET A 1 7.84 6.10 -5.53
C MET A 1 7.21 5.16 -4.52
N VAL A 2 6.62 5.68 -3.44
CA VAL A 2 5.85 4.90 -2.47
C VAL A 2 4.46 5.53 -2.37
N LEU A 3 3.42 4.70 -2.28
CA LEU A 3 2.04 5.13 -2.09
C LEU A 3 1.41 4.24 -1.01
N GLY A 4 0.86 4.85 0.03
CA GLY A 4 0.01 4.15 0.99
C GLY A 4 -1.43 4.17 0.51
N VAL A 5 -2.21 3.14 0.84
CA VAL A 5 -3.63 3.04 0.47
C VAL A 5 -4.42 2.57 1.68
N SER A 6 -5.53 3.23 1.98
CA SER A 6 -6.48 2.81 3.01
C SER A 6 -7.91 3.16 2.61
N PHE A 7 -8.88 2.70 3.42
CA PHE A 7 -10.29 3.07 3.24
C PHE A 7 -10.64 4.44 3.86
N ASP A 8 -9.67 5.10 4.49
CA ASP A 8 -9.89 6.39 5.15
C ASP A 8 -10.14 7.49 4.12
N SER A 9 -10.83 8.55 4.55
CA SER A 9 -11.10 9.69 3.68
C SER A 9 -9.80 10.41 3.29
N THR A 10 -9.83 11.18 2.21
CA THR A 10 -8.70 12.02 1.82
C THR A 10 -8.31 13.03 2.91
N ALA A 11 -9.27 13.52 3.70
CA ALA A 11 -9.01 14.42 4.82
C ALA A 11 -8.28 13.72 5.97
N ASP A 12 -8.69 12.50 6.32
CA ASP A 12 -8.05 11.71 7.37
C ASP A 12 -6.64 11.29 6.98
N ASN A 13 -6.47 10.81 5.74
CA ASN A 13 -5.16 10.47 5.18
C ASN A 13 -4.23 11.70 5.14
N LYS A 14 -4.75 12.88 4.76
CA LYS A 14 -3.97 14.11 4.82
C LYS A 14 -3.55 14.46 6.25
N ALA A 15 -4.48 14.41 7.21
CA ALA A 15 -4.16 14.69 8.61
C ALA A 15 -3.12 13.70 9.17
N PHE A 16 -3.20 12.42 8.79
CA PHE A 16 -2.24 11.40 9.17
C PHE A 16 -0.86 11.64 8.54
N LYS A 17 -0.81 11.94 7.23
CA LYS A 17 0.42 12.35 6.53
C LYS A 17 1.09 13.54 7.20
N ASP A 18 0.33 14.60 7.47
CA ASP A 18 0.85 15.83 8.07
C ASP A 18 1.33 15.60 9.52
N LYS A 19 0.62 14.76 10.29
CA LYS A 19 0.97 14.43 11.68
C LYS A 19 2.31 13.69 11.81
N PHE A 20 2.61 12.81 10.87
CA PHE A 20 3.82 11.97 10.89
C PHE A 20 4.88 12.40 9.87
N ASP A 21 4.63 13.50 9.16
CA ASP A 21 5.51 14.09 8.14
C ASP A 21 5.99 13.08 7.09
N PHE A 22 5.06 12.27 6.56
CA PHE A 22 5.43 11.25 5.59
C PHE A 22 5.84 11.87 4.25
N PRO A 23 6.96 11.41 3.64
CA PRO A 23 7.43 11.93 2.36
C PRO A 23 6.69 11.34 1.15
N TYR A 24 5.65 10.53 1.38
CA TYR A 24 4.87 9.84 0.36
C TYR A 24 3.37 10.15 0.48
N ASP A 25 2.64 9.87 -0.59
CA ASP A 25 1.19 10.09 -0.63
C ASP A 25 0.41 8.91 -0.06
N LEU A 26 -0.75 9.24 0.51
CA LEU A 26 -1.73 8.28 1.04
C LEU A 26 -3.02 8.42 0.23
N LEU A 27 -3.37 7.38 -0.51
CA LEU A 27 -4.56 7.30 -1.36
C LEU A 27 -5.77 6.83 -0.55
N SER A 28 -6.93 7.37 -0.89
CA SER A 28 -8.23 7.00 -0.32
C SER A 28 -8.94 6.04 -1.27
N ASP A 29 -9.19 4.80 -0.81
CA ASP A 29 -9.84 3.71 -1.55
C ASP A 29 -11.20 3.40 -0.92
N GLY A 30 -12.06 4.41 -0.82
CA GLY A 30 -13.35 4.31 -0.11
C GLY A 30 -14.35 3.33 -0.71
N ASP A 31 -14.23 3.02 -2.01
CA ASP A 31 -15.04 2.00 -2.69
C ASP A 31 -14.39 0.60 -2.68
N LYS A 32 -13.17 0.50 -2.12
CA LYS A 32 -12.33 -0.70 -2.01
C LYS A 32 -11.88 -1.28 -3.36
N GLY A 33 -12.08 -0.57 -4.47
CA GLY A 33 -11.83 -1.07 -5.81
C GLY A 33 -10.38 -1.49 -6.01
N ALA A 34 -9.43 -0.64 -5.57
CA ALA A 34 -8.02 -0.96 -5.66
C ALA A 34 -7.65 -2.11 -4.70
N SER A 35 -8.12 -2.06 -3.46
CA SER A 35 -7.83 -3.07 -2.45
C SER A 35 -8.33 -4.46 -2.84
N ILE A 36 -9.47 -4.58 -3.52
CA ILE A 36 -9.95 -5.86 -4.04
C ILE A 36 -9.03 -6.38 -5.14
N GLN A 37 -8.62 -5.51 -6.09
CA GLN A 37 -7.74 -5.91 -7.19
C GLN A 37 -6.35 -6.33 -6.72
N PHE A 38 -5.81 -5.69 -5.68
CA PHE A 38 -4.50 -5.99 -5.11
C PHE A 38 -4.53 -7.03 -3.97
N GLY A 39 -5.69 -7.64 -3.70
CA GLY A 39 -5.82 -8.70 -2.68
C GLY A 39 -5.76 -8.21 -1.23
N ALA A 40 -5.90 -6.89 -1.00
CA ALA A 40 -6.01 -6.30 0.33
C ALA A 40 -7.43 -6.43 0.92
N SER A 41 -8.44 -6.75 0.11
CA SER A 41 -9.82 -6.95 0.58
C SER A 41 -10.55 -7.97 -0.28
N ASP A 42 -11.53 -8.64 0.31
CA ASP A 42 -12.52 -9.48 -0.37
C ASP A 42 -13.86 -8.74 -0.57
N GLY A 43 -13.91 -7.44 -0.29
CA GLY A 43 -15.12 -6.61 -0.34
C GLY A 43 -15.97 -6.67 0.94
N SER A 44 -15.63 -7.53 1.89
CA SER A 44 -16.34 -7.62 3.17
C SER A 44 -16.19 -6.34 4.01
N PRO A 45 -17.15 -6.04 4.91
CA PRO A 45 -17.01 -4.97 5.87
C PRO A 45 -15.79 -5.19 6.77
N GLY A 46 -14.98 -4.15 6.98
CA GLY A 46 -13.75 -4.23 7.77
C GLY A 46 -12.65 -3.35 7.20
N ASN A 47 -11.45 -3.49 7.77
CA ASN A 47 -10.25 -2.80 7.33
C ASN A 47 -9.53 -3.58 6.23
N ALA A 48 -8.72 -2.89 5.44
CA ALA A 48 -7.83 -3.53 4.48
C ALA A 48 -6.82 -4.45 5.19
N SER A 49 -6.54 -5.59 4.57
CA SER A 49 -5.42 -6.47 4.93
C SER A 49 -4.10 -5.76 4.63
N ARG A 50 -3.10 -6.02 5.46
CA ARG A 50 -1.76 -5.46 5.25
C ARG A 50 -1.02 -6.25 4.18
N VAL A 51 -1.09 -5.76 2.96
CA VAL A 51 -0.38 -6.27 1.78
C VAL A 51 0.47 -5.17 1.16
N SER A 52 1.41 -5.54 0.30
CA SER A 52 2.16 -4.59 -0.51
C SER A 52 2.48 -5.21 -1.87
N VAL A 53 2.67 -4.36 -2.88
CA VAL A 53 3.02 -4.77 -4.24
C VAL A 53 4.16 -3.91 -4.75
N LEU A 54 5.08 -4.52 -5.48
CA LEU A 54 6.13 -3.82 -6.21
C LEU A 54 5.74 -3.79 -7.68
N ILE A 55 5.52 -2.59 -8.22
CA ILE A 55 5.09 -2.37 -9.60
C ILE A 55 6.28 -1.86 -10.42
N GLY A 56 6.50 -2.47 -11.58
CA GLY A 56 7.53 -2.13 -12.54
C GLY A 56 7.23 -0.86 -13.35
N PRO A 57 8.22 -0.37 -14.11
CA PRO A 57 8.06 0.84 -14.92
C PRO A 57 7.01 0.70 -16.03
N GLU A 58 6.71 -0.53 -16.49
CA GLU A 58 5.69 -0.81 -17.51
C GLU A 58 4.31 -1.09 -16.89
N GLY A 59 4.17 -0.93 -15.56
CA GLY A 59 2.91 -1.11 -14.84
C GLY A 59 2.60 -2.56 -14.42
N GLU A 60 3.55 -3.48 -14.58
CA GLU A 60 3.45 -4.88 -14.20
C GLU A 60 3.76 -5.11 -12.71
N ILE A 61 3.08 -6.06 -12.08
CA ILE A 61 3.42 -6.47 -10.71
C ILE A 61 4.66 -7.37 -10.77
N ILE A 62 5.78 -6.89 -10.25
CA ILE A 62 7.02 -7.66 -10.18
C ILE A 62 7.10 -8.51 -8.91
N ARG A 63 6.55 -8.00 -7.79
CA ARG A 63 6.42 -8.75 -6.53
C ARG A 63 5.10 -8.43 -5.83
N ALA A 64 4.53 -9.43 -5.16
CA ALA A 64 3.38 -9.28 -4.28
C ALA A 64 3.71 -9.85 -2.89
N TYR A 65 3.36 -9.11 -1.84
CA TYR A 65 3.64 -9.45 -0.45
C TYR A 65 2.32 -9.57 0.32
N GLU A 66 1.81 -10.81 0.44
CA GLU A 66 0.52 -11.08 1.09
C GLU A 66 0.57 -11.06 2.62
N LYS A 67 1.77 -11.24 3.20
CA LYS A 67 2.02 -11.20 4.64
C LYS A 67 3.20 -10.29 4.93
N VAL A 68 2.91 -9.15 5.53
CA VAL A 68 3.89 -8.11 5.83
C VAL A 68 4.14 -8.05 7.33
N ILE A 69 5.40 -8.23 7.73
CA ILE A 69 5.89 -7.87 9.06
C ILE A 69 6.42 -6.43 8.97
N PRO A 70 5.74 -5.43 9.56
CA PRO A 70 6.07 -4.01 9.32
C PRO A 70 7.51 -3.63 9.64
N ALA A 71 8.13 -4.30 10.63
CA ALA A 71 9.49 -4.01 11.05
C ALA A 71 10.56 -4.43 10.04
N ASP A 72 10.29 -5.46 9.24
CA ASP A 72 11.28 -6.07 8.34
C ASP A 72 11.01 -5.74 6.85
N HIS A 73 9.83 -5.19 6.57
CA HIS A 73 9.33 -5.06 5.21
C HIS A 73 10.06 -4.02 4.36
N PRO A 74 10.45 -2.83 4.87
CA PRO A 74 11.19 -1.86 4.07
C PRO A 74 12.48 -2.45 3.47
N GLU A 75 13.25 -3.19 4.27
CA GLU A 75 14.48 -3.85 3.84
C GLU A 75 14.20 -4.93 2.79
N GLN A 76 13.13 -5.70 2.96
CA GLN A 76 12.70 -6.72 2.00
C GLN A 76 12.38 -6.10 0.63
N VAL A 77 11.58 -5.03 0.61
CA VAL A 77 11.18 -4.36 -0.64
C VAL A 77 12.38 -3.73 -1.34
N LEU A 78 13.30 -3.10 -0.59
CA LEU A 78 14.51 -2.52 -1.16
C LEU A 78 15.44 -3.59 -1.76
N ALA A 79 15.56 -4.75 -1.12
CA ALA A 79 16.34 -5.86 -1.65
C ALA A 79 15.75 -6.41 -2.96
N ASP A 80 14.43 -6.61 -3.01
CA ASP A 80 13.74 -7.06 -4.23
C ASP A 80 13.79 -6.01 -5.35
N LEU A 81 13.68 -4.73 -5.02
CA LEU A 81 13.80 -3.63 -5.99
C LEU A 81 15.20 -3.57 -6.62
N ALA A 82 16.25 -4.02 -5.93
CA ALA A 82 17.60 -4.06 -6.50
C ALA A 82 17.81 -5.21 -7.51
N LEU A 83 16.84 -6.13 -7.62
CA LEU A 83 16.90 -7.29 -8.52
C LEU A 83 16.09 -7.10 -9.81
N VAL A 84 15.44 -5.94 -9.98
CA VAL A 84 14.54 -5.66 -11.10
C VAL A 84 15.06 -4.55 -12.00
#